data_AF-A0A4P7HD71-F1
#
_entry.id   AF-A0A4P7HD71-F1
#
_cell.length_a   1.000
_cell.length_b   1.000
_cell.length_c   1.000
_cell.angle_alpha   90.00
_cell.angle_beta   90.00
_cell.angle_gamma   90.00
#
_symmetry.space_group_name_H-M   'P 1'
#
loop_
_entity.id
_entity.type
_entity.pdbx_description
1 polymer ?
#
loop_
_entity_poly.entity_id
_entity_poly.type
_entity_poly.pdbx_seq_one_letter_code
_entity_poly.pdbx_strand_id
1 'polypeptide(L)'
;MKSAMKRALVGTAAASLLTLALAPAASAYPVGPWGVEGPCKGLQPNECPWSHSDDGLTWSYKGHSSNYDKQGNFVCGTGDTPLDNLYCDPIMLAVRALPSLPIGKWLHPGS
;
A
#
# COMPACT_ATOMS: atom_id res chain seq x y z
N MET A 1 -54.35 39.75 23.54
CA MET A 1 -53.47 40.38 22.52
C MET A 1 -52.07 40.54 23.10
N LYS A 2 -51.04 40.31 22.25
CA LYS A 2 -49.58 40.54 22.43
C LYS A 2 -48.84 39.43 23.20
N SER A 3 -48.40 38.37 22.52
CA SER A 3 -47.17 38.28 21.71
C SER A 3 -45.90 38.51 22.53
N ALA A 4 -45.14 37.43 22.74
CA ALA A 4 -43.73 37.32 22.34
C ALA A 4 -43.08 36.18 23.15
N MET A 5 -42.90 35.01 22.57
CA MET A 5 -41.72 34.66 21.76
C MET A 5 -40.62 34.04 22.64
N LYS A 6 -40.65 32.71 22.65
CA LYS A 6 -39.56 31.83 23.05
C LYS A 6 -38.29 32.26 22.28
N ARG A 7 -37.22 32.64 22.99
CA ARG A 7 -35.84 32.71 22.48
C ARG A 7 -35.03 31.72 23.32
N ALA A 8 -34.83 30.51 22.79
CA ALA A 8 -33.55 30.10 22.17
C ALA A 8 -32.42 30.17 23.21
N LEU A 9 -32.11 29.09 23.93
CA LEU A 9 -31.24 27.98 23.48
C LEU A 9 -30.11 28.48 22.57
N VAL A 10 -28.85 28.29 23.00
CA VAL A 10 -27.64 27.96 22.20
C VAL A 10 -26.41 28.55 22.89
N GLY A 11 -25.38 27.72 23.13
CA GLY A 11 -24.01 28.22 22.98
C GLY A 11 -22.96 27.80 24.00
N THR A 12 -22.83 26.53 24.39
CA THR A 12 -21.56 26.01 24.96
C THR A 12 -21.34 24.54 24.59
N ALA A 13 -21.07 24.26 23.32
CA ALA A 13 -20.57 22.95 22.88
C ALA A 13 -19.94 23.05 21.48
N ALA A 14 -18.89 23.88 21.32
CA ALA A 14 -18.24 24.02 20.01
C ALA A 14 -16.72 24.31 20.12
N ALA A 15 -16.02 23.73 21.11
CA ALA A 15 -14.58 23.93 21.25
C ALA A 15 -13.74 22.65 21.07
N SER A 16 -14.34 21.47 20.91
CA SER A 16 -13.63 20.18 20.91
C SER A 16 -13.44 19.53 19.53
N LEU A 17 -13.87 20.16 18.42
CA LEU A 17 -13.78 19.57 17.08
C LEU A 17 -12.59 20.08 16.22
N LEU A 18 -11.78 21.02 16.73
CA LEU A 18 -10.71 21.66 15.94
C LEU A 18 -9.33 21.00 16.04
N THR A 19 -9.18 19.92 16.81
CA THR A 19 -7.88 19.24 16.99
C THR A 19 -7.65 18.02 16.10
N LEU A 20 -8.61 17.60 15.28
CA LEU A 20 -8.43 16.46 14.36
C LEU A 20 -7.84 16.82 12.97
N ALA A 21 -7.60 18.10 12.68
CA ALA A 21 -7.20 18.54 11.34
C ALA A 21 -5.68 18.60 11.09
N LEU A 22 -4.84 18.20 12.06
CA LEU A 22 -3.37 18.24 11.94
C LEU A 22 -2.69 16.88 12.16
N ALA A 23 -3.37 15.77 11.90
CA ALA A 23 -2.61 14.55 11.62
C ALA A 23 -1.89 14.78 10.28
N PRO A 24 -0.54 14.70 10.20
CA PRO A 24 0.14 14.62 8.93
C PRO A 24 -0.53 13.48 8.17
N ALA A 25 -1.04 13.76 6.97
CA ALA A 25 -1.40 12.68 6.07
C ALA A 25 -0.13 11.85 5.94
N ALA A 26 -0.13 10.65 6.54
CA ALA A 26 0.91 9.69 6.26
C ALA A 26 0.79 9.44 4.76
N SER A 27 1.69 10.06 4.00
CA SER A 27 1.85 9.81 2.57
C SER A 27 2.35 8.38 2.48
N ALA A 28 1.42 7.43 2.57
CA ALA A 28 1.69 6.04 2.23
C ALA A 28 2.30 6.05 0.83
N TYR A 29 3.29 5.20 0.61
CA TYR A 29 3.85 5.01 -0.73
C TYR A 29 2.70 4.84 -1.73
N PRO A 30 2.81 5.34 -2.97
CA PRO A 30 1.83 5.06 -4.03
C PRO A 30 1.89 3.56 -4.38
N VAL A 31 1.44 2.74 -3.45
CA VAL A 31 1.23 1.32 -3.62
C VAL A 31 0.10 1.19 -4.63
N GLY A 32 0.33 0.39 -5.68
CA GLY A 32 -0.69 0.13 -6.69
C GLY A 32 -1.99 -0.42 -6.08
N PRO A 33 -2.97 -0.82 -6.90
CA PRO A 33 -4.32 -1.17 -6.44
C PRO A 33 -4.40 -2.26 -5.33
N TRP A 34 -3.33 -3.02 -5.12
CA TRP A 34 -3.24 -4.08 -4.11
C TRP A 34 -2.68 -3.63 -2.76
N GLY A 35 -2.25 -2.37 -2.62
CA GLY A 35 -1.74 -1.88 -1.33
C GLY A 35 -0.41 -2.50 -0.89
N VAL A 36 0.34 -3.12 -1.81
CA VAL A 36 1.56 -3.85 -1.51
C VAL A 36 2.75 -2.91 -1.46
N GLU A 37 3.27 -2.67 -0.26
CA GLU A 37 4.45 -1.79 -0.01
C GLU A 37 5.80 -2.44 -0.34
N GLY A 38 5.82 -3.77 -0.51
CA GLY A 38 7.02 -4.53 -0.86
C GLY A 38 8.22 -4.22 0.06
N PRO A 39 9.40 -3.89 -0.50
CA PRO A 39 10.61 -3.60 0.28
C PRO A 39 10.58 -2.21 0.95
N CYS A 40 9.59 -1.37 0.64
CA CYS A 40 9.43 -0.04 1.20
C CYS A 40 8.54 -0.01 2.45
N LYS A 41 8.14 -1.17 2.97
CA LYS A 41 7.21 -1.29 4.08
C LYS A 41 7.70 -0.50 5.30
N GLY A 42 6.87 0.44 5.76
CA GLY A 42 7.16 1.29 6.92
C GLY A 42 8.18 2.42 6.68
N LEU A 43 8.61 2.66 5.45
CA LEU A 43 9.48 3.78 5.08
C LEU A 43 8.67 4.97 4.56
N GLN A 44 9.21 6.18 4.72
CA GLN A 44 8.63 7.37 4.09
C GLN A 44 8.92 7.39 2.57
N PRO A 45 8.10 8.09 1.75
CA PRO A 45 8.28 8.20 0.30
C PRO A 45 9.66 8.67 -0.20
N ASN A 46 10.39 9.43 0.62
CA ASN A 46 11.74 9.91 0.28
C ASN A 46 12.85 8.98 0.81
N GLU A 47 12.51 7.92 1.54
CA GLU A 47 13.45 7.01 2.18
C GLU A 47 13.60 5.69 1.43
N CYS A 48 12.59 5.28 0.64
CA CYS A 48 12.71 4.05 -0.13
C CYS A 48 13.24 4.29 -1.54
N PRO A 49 14.37 3.69 -1.92
CA PRO A 49 14.97 3.92 -3.23
C PRO A 49 14.33 3.07 -4.35
N TRP A 50 13.33 2.26 -4.02
CA TRP A 50 12.67 1.35 -4.95
C TRP A 50 11.52 2.05 -5.68
N SER A 51 11.40 1.80 -6.98
CA SER A 51 10.24 2.18 -7.79
C SER A 51 9.31 0.98 -7.93
N HIS A 52 7.99 1.20 -7.88
CA HIS A 52 7.01 0.15 -8.11
C HIS A 52 6.47 0.16 -9.56
N SER A 53 5.97 -0.97 -10.02
CA SER A 53 5.16 -1.08 -11.24
C SER A 53 3.77 -0.45 -11.05
N ASP A 54 3.06 -0.19 -12.15
CA ASP A 54 1.71 0.40 -12.12
C ASP A 54 0.69 -0.45 -11.34
N ASP A 55 0.83 -1.78 -11.42
CA ASP A 55 0.02 -2.71 -10.63
C ASP A 55 0.48 -2.81 -9.17
N GLY A 56 1.63 -2.25 -8.80
CA GLY A 56 2.19 -2.27 -7.46
C GLY A 56 2.68 -3.65 -7.00
N LEU A 57 2.85 -4.62 -7.90
CA LEU A 57 3.27 -5.98 -7.56
C LEU A 57 4.76 -6.25 -7.81
N THR A 58 5.44 -5.37 -8.52
CA THR A 58 6.88 -5.44 -8.76
C THR A 58 7.53 -4.17 -8.23
N TRP A 59 8.60 -4.33 -7.47
CA TRP A 59 9.44 -3.25 -6.96
C TRP A 59 10.84 -3.41 -7.53
N SER A 60 11.43 -2.38 -8.11
CA SER A 60 12.76 -2.44 -8.73
C SER A 60 13.72 -1.40 -8.16
N TYR A 61 14.97 -1.79 -7.94
CA TYR A 61 16.06 -0.91 -7.55
C TYR A 61 17.40 -1.45 -8.05
N LYS A 62 18.22 -0.60 -8.69
CA LYS A 62 19.57 -0.94 -9.19
C LYS A 62 19.65 -2.22 -10.04
N GLY A 63 18.63 -2.48 -10.87
CA GLY A 63 18.60 -3.65 -11.74
C GLY A 63 18.11 -4.94 -11.09
N HIS A 64 17.77 -4.91 -9.79
CA HIS A 64 17.07 -6.00 -9.11
C HIS A 64 15.60 -5.65 -8.99
N SER A 65 14.72 -6.65 -9.10
CA SER A 65 13.31 -6.47 -8.79
C SER A 65 12.81 -7.52 -7.81
N SER A 66 12.00 -7.11 -6.85
CA SER A 66 11.27 -7.97 -5.93
C SER A 66 9.80 -7.99 -6.34
N ASN A 67 9.26 -9.19 -6.50
CA ASN A 67 7.91 -9.41 -6.97
C ASN A 67 7.05 -10.01 -5.87
N TYR A 68 5.81 -9.57 -5.78
CA TYR A 68 4.89 -9.90 -4.70
C TYR A 68 3.54 -10.36 -5.25
N ASP A 69 2.85 -11.20 -4.48
CA ASP A 69 1.46 -11.50 -4.75
C ASP A 69 0.55 -10.34 -4.31
N LYS A 70 -0.73 -10.44 -4.68
CA LYS A 70 -1.77 -9.45 -4.38
C LYS A 70 -2.10 -9.31 -2.89
N GLN A 71 -1.51 -10.15 -2.04
CA GLN A 71 -1.61 -10.10 -0.59
C GLN A 71 -0.32 -9.57 0.06
N GLY A 72 0.68 -9.23 -0.75
CA GLY A 72 1.95 -8.70 -0.31
C GLY A 72 2.97 -9.75 0.13
N ASN A 73 2.76 -11.04 -0.17
CA ASN A 73 3.79 -12.06 0.10
C ASN A 73 4.82 -12.05 -1.03
N PHE A 74 6.11 -12.19 -0.68
CA PHE A 74 7.19 -12.27 -1.65
C PHE A 74 7.04 -13.53 -2.52
N VAL A 75 7.18 -13.39 -3.84
CA VAL A 75 7.05 -14.47 -4.81
C VAL A 75 8.42 -14.85 -5.36
N CYS A 76 9.13 -13.88 -5.93
CA CYS A 76 10.42 -14.10 -6.58
C CYS A 76 11.18 -12.79 -6.78
N GLY A 77 12.51 -12.91 -6.93
CA GLY A 77 13.39 -11.82 -7.29
C GLY A 77 13.92 -11.99 -8.72
N THR A 78 14.03 -10.90 -9.47
CA THR A 78 14.77 -10.83 -10.73
C THR A 78 16.04 -10.01 -10.52
N GLY A 79 17.14 -10.36 -11.19
CA GLY A 79 18.43 -9.70 -10.93
C GLY A 79 19.64 -10.35 -11.60
N ASP A 80 20.68 -10.61 -10.80
CA ASP A 80 22.07 -10.86 -11.21
C ASP A 80 22.25 -12.01 -12.20
N THR A 81 21.36 -12.99 -12.19
CA THR A 81 21.47 -14.15 -13.07
C THR A 81 20.27 -14.29 -14.00
N PRO A 82 20.48 -14.72 -15.25
CA PRO A 82 19.38 -15.04 -16.17
C PRO A 82 18.42 -16.12 -15.64
N LEU A 83 18.91 -16.99 -14.74
CA LEU A 83 18.13 -18.06 -14.13
C LEU A 83 17.06 -17.52 -13.17
N ASP A 84 17.33 -16.40 -12.49
CA ASP A 84 16.37 -15.76 -11.59
C ASP A 84 15.14 -15.24 -12.34
N ASN A 85 15.33 -14.85 -13.60
CA ASN A 85 14.28 -14.32 -14.46
C ASN A 85 13.40 -15.44 -15.05
N LEU A 86 13.98 -16.62 -15.32
CA LEU A 86 13.34 -17.68 -16.10
C LEU A 86 12.07 -18.24 -15.44
N TYR A 87 12.05 -18.33 -14.11
CA TYR A 87 10.88 -18.81 -13.36
C TYR A 87 9.98 -17.66 -12.88
N CYS A 88 10.54 -16.47 -12.68
CA CYS A 88 9.82 -15.37 -12.05
C CYS A 88 8.77 -14.74 -12.99
N ASP A 89 9.10 -14.58 -14.28
CA ASP A 89 8.18 -14.04 -15.28
C ASP A 89 6.87 -14.83 -15.42
N PRO A 90 6.88 -16.17 -15.65
CA PRO A 90 5.64 -16.92 -15.80
C PRO A 90 4.82 -16.98 -14.50
N ILE A 91 5.46 -17.04 -13.33
CA ILE A 91 4.74 -17.03 -12.05
C ILE A 91 4.08 -15.67 -11.85
N MET A 92 4.76 -14.57 -12.15
CA MET A 92 4.18 -13.24 -11.99
C MET A 92 3.08 -12.94 -13.01
N LEU A 93 3.13 -13.54 -14.20
CA LEU A 93 1.99 -13.55 -15.12
C LEU A 93 0.78 -14.23 -14.47
N ALA A 94 0.98 -15.39 -13.83
CA ALA A 94 -0.09 -16.10 -13.14
C ALA A 94 -0.66 -15.31 -11.94
N VAL A 95 0.21 -14.69 -11.13
CA VAL A 95 -0.19 -13.80 -10.02
C VAL A 95 -1.11 -12.68 -10.51
N ARG A 96 -0.77 -12.07 -11.65
CA ARG A 96 -1.56 -10.98 -12.24
C ARG A 96 -2.90 -11.46 -12.79
N ALA A 97 -2.92 -12.61 -13.47
CA ALA A 97 -4.10 -13.17 -14.11
C ALA A 97 -5.11 -13.77 -13.12
N LEU A 98 -4.63 -14.39 -12.04
CA LEU A 98 -5.47 -15.07 -11.07
C LEU A 98 -6.07 -14.10 -10.05
N PRO A 99 -7.15 -14.48 -9.34
CA PRO A 99 -7.62 -13.75 -8.17
C PRO A 99 -6.54 -13.58 -7.10
N SER A 100 -6.82 -12.81 -6.05
CA SER A 100 -5.87 -12.64 -4.94
C SER A 100 -5.65 -13.97 -4.20
N LEU A 101 -4.56 -14.65 -4.54
CA LEU A 101 -4.12 -15.93 -3.97
C LEU A 101 -2.79 -15.75 -3.23
N PRO A 102 -2.54 -16.51 -2.15
CA PRO A 102 -1.31 -16.41 -1.34
C PRO A 102 -0.14 -17.18 -1.98
N ILE A 103 0.14 -16.92 -3.26
CA ILE A 103 1.15 -17.63 -4.05
C ILE A 103 2.53 -17.52 -3.41
N GLY A 104 2.90 -16.34 -2.90
CA GLY A 104 4.19 -16.14 -2.24
C GLY A 104 4.35 -17.03 -1.00
N LYS A 105 3.30 -17.20 -0.20
CA LYS A 105 3.30 -18.13 0.94
C LYS A 105 3.41 -19.60 0.53
N TRP A 106 2.84 -19.98 -0.61
CA TRP A 106 2.95 -21.35 -1.11
C TRP A 106 4.37 -21.67 -1.58
N LEU A 107 5.06 -20.70 -2.18
CA LEU A 107 6.44 -20.84 -2.63
C LEU A 107 7.44 -20.76 -1.48
N HIS A 108 7.17 -19.89 -0.49
CA HIS A 108 8.06 -19.62 0.64
C HIS A 108 7.33 -19.83 1.98
N PRO A 109 6.96 -21.07 2.32
CA PRO A 109 6.23 -21.35 3.55
C PRO A 109 7.08 -21.00 4.79
N GLY A 110 6.58 -20.07 5.60
CA GLY A 110 7.23 -19.63 6.85
C GLY A 110 8.03 -18.33 6.76
N SER A 111 7.99 -17.65 5.61
CA SER A 111 8.47 -16.27 5.45
C SER A 111 7.44 -15.22 5.82
#